data_AF-A0A9D4FV22-F1
#
_entry.id   AF-A0A9D4FV22-F1
#
_cell.length_a   1.000
_cell.length_b   1.000
_cell.length_c   1.000
_cell.angle_alpha   90.00
_cell.angle_beta   90.00
_cell.angle_gamma   90.00
#
_symmetry.space_group_name_H-M   'P 1'
#
loop_
_entity.id
_entity.type
_entity.pdbx_description
1 polymer ?
#
loop_
_entity_poly.entity_id
_entity_poly.type
_entity_poly.pdbx_seq_one_letter_code
_entity_poly.pdbx_strand_id
1 'polypeptide(L)' 'MLQQDIFSMSKWSDKWLLRFHPDKCKTMTISNKKLAERTYKLRPELKPIEISNAEKDIGVTIDD' A
#
# COMPACT_ATOMS: atom_id res chain seq x y z
N MET A 1 5.26 -10.47 9.00
CA MET A 1 4.68 -9.18 9.47
C MET A 1 4.46 -8.33 8.23
N LEU A 2 3.34 -7.60 8.10
CA LEU A 2 2.90 -6.99 6.83
C LEU A 2 3.98 -6.23 6.03
N GLN A 3 4.90 -5.53 6.71
CA GLN A 3 6.03 -4.86 6.04
C GLN A 3 6.95 -5.82 5.27
N GLN A 4 7.24 -7.01 5.82
CA GLN A 4 8.04 -8.03 5.15
C GLN A 4 7.30 -8.63 3.95
N ASP A 5 5.97 -8.74 4.05
CA ASP A 5 5.14 -9.27 2.97
C ASP A 5 5.13 -8.29 1.79
N ILE A 6 5.04 -6.98 2.06
CA ILE A 6 5.18 -5.92 1.04
C ILE A 6 6.55 -5.97 0.36
N PHE A 7 7.64 -6.14 1.12
CA PHE A 7 8.98 -6.27 0.53
C PHE A 7 9.12 -7.52 -0.35
N SER A 8 8.56 -8.65 0.11
CA SER A 8 8.56 -9.90 -0.65
C SER A 8 7.76 -9.78 -1.94
N MET A 9 6.61 -9.09 -1.89
CA MET A 9 5.78 -8.77 -3.06
C MET A 9 6.51 -7.86 -4.05
N SER A 10 7.17 -6.79 -3.58
CA SER A 10 7.95 -5.92 -4.46
C SER A 10 9.11 -6.66 -5.14
N LYS A 11 9.79 -7.57 -4.42
CA LYS A 11 10.85 -8.40 -4.99
C LYS A 11 10.32 -9.40 -6.03
N TRP A 12 9.15 -9.98 -5.75
CA TRP A 12 8.47 -10.85 -6.70
C TRP A 12 8.12 -10.06 -7.97
N SER A 13 7.52 -8.88 -7.84
CA SER A 13 7.10 -8.10 -9.00
C SER A 13 8.27 -7.64 -9.87
N ASP A 14 9.42 -7.33 -9.28
CA ASP A 14 10.66 -7.09 -10.03
C ASP A 14 11.12 -8.30 -10.83
N LYS A 15 11.11 -9.49 -10.21
CA LYS A 15 11.54 -10.74 -10.87
C LYS A 15 10.70 -11.03 -12.10
N TRP A 16 9.41 -10.69 -12.06
CA TRP A 16 8.47 -10.91 -13.16
C TRP A 16 8.29 -9.70 -14.08
N LEU A 17 9.09 -8.64 -13.92
CA LEU A 17 9.01 -7.39 -14.70
C LEU A 17 7.67 -6.64 -14.57
N LEU A 18 6.92 -6.88 -13.49
CA LEU A 18 5.64 -6.24 -13.15
C LEU A 18 5.83 -5.15 -12.09
N ARG A 19 6.78 -4.24 -12.33
CA ARG A 19 7.22 -3.28 -11.31
C ARG A 19 6.11 -2.32 -10.90
N PHE A 20 5.97 -2.11 -9.59
CA PHE A 20 5.08 -1.09 -9.04
C PHE A 20 5.70 0.30 -9.21
N HIS A 21 4.87 1.30 -9.54
CA HIS A 21 5.26 2.70 -9.48
C HIS A 21 5.02 3.22 -8.06
N PRO A 22 6.06 3.65 -7.31
CA PRO A 22 5.92 4.02 -5.90
C PRO A 22 4.84 5.07 -5.64
N ASP A 23 4.77 6.11 -6.48
CA ASP A 23 3.80 7.22 -6.33
C ASP A 23 2.35 6.83 -6.66
N LYS A 24 2.12 5.62 -7.18
CA LYS A 24 0.77 5.08 -7.44
C LYS A 24 0.32 4.10 -6.37
N CYS A 25 1.21 3.70 -5.46
CA CYS A 25 0.86 2.82 -4.35
C CYS A 25 0.23 3.64 -3.22
N LYS A 26 -0.86 3.13 -2.66
CA LYS A 26 -1.53 3.71 -1.49
C LYS A 26 -1.83 2.63 -0.47
N THR A 27 -1.88 3.00 0.81
CA THR A 27 -2.32 2.11 1.90
C THR A 27 -3.56 2.69 2.58
N MET A 28 -4.51 1.82 2.91
CA MET A 28 -5.75 2.17 3.60
C MET A 28 -5.93 1.24 4.80
N THR A 29 -6.38 1.79 5.93
CA THR A 29 -6.64 1.01 7.13
C THR A 29 -8.13 0.73 7.25
N ILE A 30 -8.53 -0.51 6.98
CA ILE A 30 -9.94 -0.91 7.10
C ILE A 30 -10.23 -1.30 8.55
N SER A 31 -10.90 -0.43 9.31
CA SER A 31 -11.32 -0.74 10.68
C SER A 31 -12.46 0.16 11.17
N ASN A 32 -13.44 -0.41 11.87
CA ASN A 32 -14.50 0.34 12.55
C ASN A 32 -14.00 1.10 13.81
N LYS A 33 -12.70 1.05 14.10
CA LYS A 33 -12.09 1.73 15.25
C LYS A 33 -11.01 2.68 14.75
N LYS A 34 -10.90 3.83 15.39
CA LYS A 34 -9.80 4.78 15.15
C LYS A 34 -8.48 4.15 15.62
N LEU A 35 -7.76 3.54 14.68
CA LEU A 35 -6.43 2.97 14.90
C LEU A 35 -5.38 4.00 14.50
N ALA A 36 -4.19 3.90 15.12
CA ALA A 36 -3.05 4.66 14.66
C ALA A 36 -2.67 4.23 13.23
N GLU A 37 -2.53 5.19 12.34
CA GLU A 37 -2.05 4.97 10.99
C GLU A 37 -0.68 4.28 11.00
N ARG A 38 -0.57 3.15 10.30
CA ARG A 38 0.69 2.43 10.13
C ARG A 38 1.27 2.78 8.77
N THR A 39 2.50 3.29 8.78
CA THR A 39 3.25 3.57 7.55
C THR A 39 3.96 2.32 7.06
N TYR A 40 3.92 2.09 5.75
CA TYR A 40 4.64 1.00 5.10
C TYR A 40 5.57 1.55 4.01
N LYS A 41 6.63 0.82 3.69
CA LYS A 41 7.52 1.13 2.57
C LYS A 41 7.45 0.04 1.52
N LEU A 42 7.46 0.42 0.24
CA LEU A 42 7.55 -0.54 -0.86
C LEU A 42 8.95 -1.18 -0.95
N ARG A 43 9.99 -0.40 -0.64
CA ARG A 43 11.39 -0.82 -0.54
C ARG A 43 12.12 -0.01 0.55
N PRO A 44 13.20 -0.52 1.16
CA PRO A 44 13.91 0.16 2.26
C PRO A 44 14.31 1.61 1.97
N GLU A 45 14.77 1.87 0.75
CA GLU A 45 15.30 3.16 0.26
C GLU A 45 14.22 4.16 -0.14
N LEU A 46 12.97 3.71 -0.32
CA LEU A 46 11.87 4.56 -0.77
C LEU A 46 11.19 5.28 0.40
N LYS A 47 10.51 6.37 0.07
CA LYS A 47 9.59 7.05 0.98
C LYS A 47 8.44 6.10 1.38
N PRO A 48 7.82 6.32 2.56
CA PRO A 48 6.60 5.61 2.92
C PRO A 48 5.53 5.75 1.84
N ILE A 49 4.75 4.69 1.67
CA ILE A 49 3.58 4.65 0.79
C ILE A 49 2.55 5.65 1.33
N GLU A 50 1.90 6.38 0.42
CA GLU A 50 0.86 7.35 0.77
C GLU A 50 -0.31 6.66 1.46
N ILE A 51 -0.84 7.27 2.52
CA ILE A 51 -2.04 6.78 3.21
C ILE A 51 -3.25 7.43 2.56
N SER A 52 -4.25 6.63 2.21
CA SER A 52 -5.53 7.08 1.68
C SER A 52 -6.66 6.47 2.50
N ASN A 53 -7.70 7.27 2.75
CA ASN A 53 -8.90 6.85 3.49
C ASN A 53 -10.09 6.56 2.54
N ALA A 54 -9.84 6.61 1.24
CA ALA A 54 -10.82 6.26 0.24
C ALA A 54 -10.13 5.68 -1.00
N GLU A 55 -10.80 4.72 -1.63
CA GLU A 55 -10.45 4.19 -2.93
C GLU A 55 -11.70 4.20 -3.82
N LYS A 56 -11.54 4.67 -5.06
CA LYS A 56 -12.63 4.72 -6.04
C LYS A 56 -12.34 3.74 -7.16
N ASP A 57 -13.20 2.74 -7.31
CA ASP A 57 -13.06 1.71 -8.34
C ASP A 57 -14.40 1.45 -9.05
N ILE A 58 -14.40 1.51 -10.39
CA ILE A 58 -15.57 1.29 -11.29
C ILE A 58 -16.93 1.73 -10.69
N GLY A 59 -17.01 2.98 -10.23
CA GLY A 59 -18.25 3.58 -9.72
C GLY A 59 -18.64 3.19 -8.28
N VAL A 60 -17.87 2.31 -7.63
CA VAL A 60 -17.94 2.04 -6.20
C VAL A 60 -16.90 2.90 -5.49
N THR A 61 -17.31 3.56 -4.41
CA THR A 61 -16.39 4.28 -3.51
C THR A 61 -16.40 3.53 -2.19
N ILE A 62 -15.21 3.14 -1.72
CA ILE A 62 -15.00 2.60 -0.39
C ILE A 62 -14.40 3.71 0.44
N ASP A 63 -15.08 4.11 1.50
CA ASP A 63 -14.61 5.06 2.51
C ASP A 63 -14.65 4.44 3.91
N ASP A 64 -14.05 5.15 4.88
CA ASP A 64 -14.04 4.80 6.30
C ASP A 64 -15.39 5.01 6.99
#